data_AF-A0A943LA51-F1
#
_entry.id   AF-A0A943LA51-F1
#
_cell.length_a   1.000
_cell.length_b   1.000
_cell.length_c   1.000
_cell.angle_alpha   90.00
_cell.angle_beta   90.00
_cell.angle_gamma   90.00
#
_symmetry.space_group_name_H-M   'P 1'
#
loop_
_entity.id
_entity.type
_entity.pdbx_description
1 polymer ?
#
loop_
_entity_poly.entity_id
_entity_poly.type
_entity_poly.pdbx_seq_one_letter_code
_entity_poly.pdbx_strand_id
1 'polypeptide(L)' 'YVTENPSAHLHMYGKLEAKHNRKMGHVTLFSDVPDSVVEFGKGIDW' A
#
# COMPACT_ATOMS: atom_id res chain seq x y z
N TYR A 1 -3.97 9.73 -0.36
CA TYR A 1 -4.22 8.41 0.24
C TYR A 1 -3.50 8.17 1.56
N VAL A 2 -2.17 7.98 1.63
CA VAL A 2 -1.48 7.74 2.93
C VAL A 2 -1.58 8.96 3.88
N THR A 3 -1.48 10.17 3.34
CA THR A 3 -1.68 11.42 4.10
C THR A 3 -3.13 11.65 4.55
N GLU A 4 -4.09 10.94 3.97
CA GLU A 4 -5.53 11.07 4.28
C GLU A 4 -6.03 9.92 5.17
N ASN A 5 -5.18 8.90 5.41
CA ASN A 5 -5.51 7.73 6.21
C ASN A 5 -4.33 7.46 7.17
N PRO A 6 -4.35 8.01 8.40
CA PRO A 6 -3.26 7.85 9.36
C PRO A 6 -2.98 6.39 9.74
N SER A 7 -3.92 5.48 9.47
CA SER A 7 -3.79 4.04 9.66
C SER A 7 -2.99 3.34 8.55
N ALA A 8 -2.68 4.04 7.46
CA ALA A 8 -1.90 3.52 6.34
C ALA A 8 -0.40 3.76 6.56
N HIS A 9 0.36 2.68 6.63
CA HIS A 9 1.80 2.70 6.84
C HIS A 9 2.51 2.32 5.53
N LEU A 10 3.16 3.30 4.90
CA LEU A 10 3.91 3.11 3.67
C LEU A 10 5.38 2.81 3.98
N HIS A 11 5.91 1.73 3.41
CA HIS A 11 7.32 1.37 3.51
C HIS A 11 7.94 1.23 2.13
N MET A 12 8.94 2.08 1.84
CA MET A 12 9.69 2.09 0.59
C MET A 12 11.09 1.51 0.81
N TYR A 13 11.54 0.64 -0.08
CA TYR A 13 12.84 -0.04 0.06
C TYR A 13 14.05 0.77 -0.45
N GLY A 14 13.88 2.02 -0.87
CA GLY A 14 14.98 2.89 -1.30
C GLY A 14 15.72 2.43 -2.57
N LYS A 15 15.08 1.62 -3.42
CA LYS A 15 15.68 1.13 -4.66
C LYS A 15 15.73 2.26 -5.70
N LEU A 16 16.92 2.51 -6.24
CA LEU A 16 17.19 3.57 -7.21
C LEU A 16 16.49 3.39 -8.58
N GLU A 17 16.20 2.14 -8.96
CA GLU A 17 15.58 1.81 -10.26
C GLU A 17 14.37 0.91 -10.06
N ALA A 18 13.24 1.34 -10.63
CA ALA A 18 12.01 0.55 -10.72
C ALA A 18 12.07 -0.36 -11.96
N LYS A 19 11.82 -1.66 -11.76
CA LYS A 19 11.78 -2.67 -12.82
C LYS A 19 10.44 -3.40 -12.77
N HIS A 20 9.98 -3.90 -13.92
CA HIS A 20 8.77 -4.72 -13.99
C HIS A 20 8.88 -5.93 -13.05
N ASN A 21 7.82 -6.22 -12.28
CA ASN A 21 7.75 -7.27 -11.26
C ASN A 21 8.72 -7.14 -10.07
N ARG A 22 9.48 -6.03 -9.95
CA ARG A 22 10.35 -5.79 -8.79
C ARG A 22 9.58 -5.06 -7.70
N LYS A 23 9.38 -5.71 -6.55
CA LYS A 23 8.75 -5.07 -5.37
C LYS A 23 9.54 -3.84 -4.93
N MET A 24 8.91 -2.67 -4.96
CA MET A 24 9.53 -1.39 -4.59
C MET A 24 9.18 -0.92 -3.17
N GLY A 25 8.17 -1.54 -2.56
CA GLY A 25 7.74 -1.26 -1.22
C GLY A 25 6.56 -2.13 -0.84
N HIS A 26 5.90 -1.79 0.26
CA HIS A 26 4.58 -2.26 0.60
C HIS A 26 3.84 -1.18 1.39
N VAL A 27 2.52 -1.32 1.47
CA VAL A 27 1.68 -0.54 2.35
C VAL A 27 0.91 -1.49 3.25
N THR A 28 0.82 -1.16 4.54
CA THR A 28 0.00 -1.88 5.51
C THR A 28 -1.10 -0.94 5.98
N LEU A 29 -2.36 -1.33 5.83
CA LEU A 29 -3.51 -0.55 6.32
C LEU A 29 -4.15 -1.29 7.49
N PHE A 30 -4.32 -0.59 8.62
CA PHE A 30 -5.07 -1.10 9.76
C PHE A 30 -6.49 -0.54 9.76
N SER A 31 -7.47 -1.40 10.05
CA SER A 31 -8.88 -1.03 10.23
C SER A 31 -9.51 -1.97 11.24
N ASP A 32 -10.36 -1.43 12.10
CA ASP A 32 -11.17 -2.22 13.03
C ASP A 32 -12.37 -2.89 12.33
N VAL A 33 -12.63 -2.51 11.07
CA VAL A 33 -13.64 -3.12 10.20
C VAL A 33 -12.92 -3.75 8.99
N PRO A 34 -12.62 -5.05 8.99
CA PRO A 34 -11.78 -5.68 7.98
C PRO A 34 -12.38 -5.64 6.57
N ASP A 35 -13.70 -5.68 6.44
CA ASP A 35 -14.38 -5.67 5.13
C ASP A 35 -14.22 -4.32 4.39
N SER A 36 -14.01 -3.21 5.10
CA SER A 36 -13.79 -1.90 4.47
C SER A 36 -12.39 -1.77 3.85
N VAL A 37 -11.43 -2.60 4.28
CA VAL A 37 -10.04 -2.60 3.78
C VAL A 37 -9.93 -3.26 2.41
N VAL A 38 -10.81 -4.21 2.10
CA VAL A 38 -10.80 -4.95 0.83
C VAL A 38 -11.02 -4.01 -0.36
N GLU A 39 -11.84 -2.97 -0.21
CA GLU A 39 -12.08 -1.96 -1.25
C GLU A 39 -10.82 -1.13 -1.57
N PHE A 40 -9.90 -0.95 -0.62
CA PHE A 40 -8.66 -0.23 -0.86
C PHE A 40 -7.72 -0.95 -1.84
N GLY A 41 -7.77 -2.29 -1.87
CA GLY A 41 -6.94 -3.10 -2.77
C GLY A 41 -7.55 -3.32 -4.16
N LYS A 42 -8.85 -3.12 -4.32
CA LYS A 42 -9.56 -3.33 -5.60
C LYS A 42 -9.30 -2.15 -6.54
N GLY A 43 -8.44 -2.36 -7.54
CA GLY A 43 -8.10 -1.36 -8.55
C GLY A 43 -6.64 -0.91 -8.54
N ILE A 44 -5.83 -1.46 -7.63
CA ILE A 44 -4.37 -1.33 -7.66
C ILE A 44 -3.80 -2.51 -8.44
N ASP A 45 -3.21 -2.23 -9.60
CA ASP A 45 -2.45 -3.19 -10.41
C ASP A 45 -1.04 -3.32 -9.80
N TRP A 46 -0.62 -4.54 -9.42
CA TRP A 46 0.63 -4.83 -8.68
C TRP A 46 1.74 -5.37 -9.58
#